data_AF-A0A6S7JQ26-F1
#
_entry.id   AF-A0A6S7JQ26-F1
#
_cell.length_a   1.000
_cell.length_b   1.000
_cell.length_c   1.000
_cell.angle_alpha   90.00
_cell.angle_beta   90.00
_cell.angle_gamma   90.00
#
_symmetry.space_group_name_H-M   'P 1'
#
loop_
_entity.id
_entity.type
_entity.pdbx_description
1 polymer ?
#
loop_
_entity_poly.entity_id
_entity_poly.type
_entity_poly.pdbx_seq_one_letter_code
_entity_poly.pdbx_strand_id
1 'polypeptide(L)' 'MGCLQSSETNSEPENDNTEAQPKVYSWEKRANLDPNDYITKKLKDITVGKLPGKINGQQYVIENCE' A
#
# COMPACT_ATOMS: atom_id res chain seq x y z
N MET A 1 13.53 -29.78 14.77
CA MET A 1 12.43 -29.01 14.16
C MET A 1 12.76 -28.83 12.70
N GLY A 2 12.41 -29.82 11.87
CA GLY A 2 12.68 -29.81 10.43
C GLY A 2 11.63 -29.00 9.70
N CYS A 3 12.07 -28.15 8.77
CA CYS A 3 11.18 -27.48 7.83
C CYS A 3 10.54 -28.53 6.91
N LEU A 4 9.22 -28.47 6.80
CA LEU A 4 8.40 -29.30 5.92
C LEU A 4 8.53 -28.82 4.47
N GLN A 5 8.78 -29.77 3.58
CA GLN A 5 8.74 -29.75 2.10
C GLN A 5 8.08 -28.53 1.43
N SER A 6 8.88 -27.80 0.63
CA SER A 6 8.37 -26.98 -0.47
C SER A 6 7.94 -27.92 -1.60
N SER A 7 6.65 -27.96 -1.91
CA SER A 7 6.14 -28.60 -3.12
C SER A 7 6.61 -27.84 -4.35
N GLU A 8 7.42 -28.47 -5.20
CA GLU A 8 7.74 -28.00 -6.54
C GLU A 8 6.45 -27.96 -7.38
N THR A 9 5.78 -26.81 -7.40
CA THR A 9 4.78 -26.54 -8.43
C THR A 9 5.50 -26.02 -9.66
N ASN A 10 5.50 -26.84 -10.71
CA ASN A 10 5.94 -26.59 -12.08
C ASN A 10 5.98 -25.10 -12.44
N SER A 11 7.19 -24.55 -12.59
CA SER A 11 7.38 -23.33 -13.38
C SER A 11 7.17 -23.70 -14.85
N GLU A 12 6.02 -23.32 -15.39
CA GLU A 12 5.75 -23.42 -16.82
C GLU A 12 6.83 -22.65 -17.61
N PRO A 13 7.33 -23.18 -18.74
CA PRO A 13 8.30 -22.46 -19.56
C PRO A 13 7.65 -21.19 -20.11
N GLU A 14 8.24 -20.02 -19.79
CA GLU A 14 7.84 -18.73 -20.33
C GLU A 14 7.98 -18.77 -21.87
N ASN A 15 6.83 -18.87 -22.55
CA ASN A 15 6.73 -18.80 -24.01
C ASN A 15 6.97 -17.36 -24.47
N ASP A 16 8.16 -17.13 -25.04
CA ASP A 16 8.61 -15.89 -25.69
C ASP A 16 7.88 -15.66 -27.02
N ASN A 17 6.56 -15.41 -26.98
CA ASN A 17 5.82 -14.92 -28.14
C ASN A 17 4.47 -14.28 -27.79
N THR A 18 4.50 -13.19 -27.04
CA THR A 18 3.40 -12.20 -27.06
C THR A 18 4.04 -10.85 -26.80
N GLU A 19 3.77 -9.87 -27.67
CA GLU A 19 4.30 -8.50 -27.61
C GLU A 19 4.54 -8.04 -26.15
N ALA A 20 5.81 -7.77 -25.84
CA ALA A 20 6.30 -7.54 -24.51
C ALA A 20 5.57 -6.38 -23.84
N GLN A 21 4.51 -6.68 -23.10
CA GLN A 21 3.95 -5.72 -22.16
C GLN A 21 5.08 -5.40 -21.18
N PRO A 22 5.41 -4.11 -20.99
CA PRO A 22 6.51 -3.73 -20.11
C PRO A 22 6.28 -4.33 -18.73
N LYS A 23 7.33 -4.93 -18.14
CA LYS A 23 7.26 -5.49 -16.79
C LYS A 23 6.91 -4.36 -15.81
N VAL A 24 5.65 -4.28 -15.39
CA VAL A 24 5.21 -3.29 -14.40
C VAL A 24 5.37 -3.89 -13.01
N TYR A 25 6.26 -3.31 -12.22
CA TYR A 25 6.55 -3.80 -10.88
C TYR A 25 5.52 -3.28 -9.87
N SER A 26 5.31 -4.02 -8.77
CA SER A 26 4.32 -3.67 -7.74
C SER A 26 4.59 -2.31 -7.07
N TRP A 27 5.84 -1.83 -7.09
CA TRP A 27 6.20 -0.52 -6.56
C TRP A 27 5.87 0.64 -7.50
N GLU A 28 5.74 0.40 -8.81
CA GLU A 28 5.33 1.40 -9.80
C GLU A 28 3.82 1.67 -9.74
N LYS A 29 3.05 0.71 -9.22
CA LYS A 29 1.60 0.82 -9.01
C LYS A 29 1.22 1.45 -7.66
N ARG A 30 2.19 1.95 -6.87
CA ARG A 30 1.89 2.57 -5.58
C ARG A 30 1.07 3.82 -5.80
N ALA A 31 -0.03 3.94 -5.07
CA ALA A 31 -0.80 5.18 -5.04
C ALA A 31 0.10 6.31 -4.51
N ASN A 32 0.15 7.43 -5.23
CA ASN A 32 0.71 8.66 -4.68
C ASN A 32 -0.23 9.15 -3.58
N LEU A 33 0.18 8.93 -2.34
CA LEU A 33 -0.56 9.30 -1.16
C LEU A 33 0.04 10.61 -0.64
N ASP A 34 -0.77 11.64 -0.54
CA ASP A 34 -0.30 12.93 -0.03
C ASP A 34 -0.09 12.83 1.48
N PRO A 35 1.08 13.18 2.01
CA PRO A 35 1.32 13.19 3.46
C PRO A 35 0.30 14.03 4.24
N ASN A 36 -0.21 15.12 3.66
CA ASN A 36 -1.18 16.01 4.31
C ASN A 36 -2.53 15.34 4.57
N ASP A 37 -2.91 14.33 3.77
CA ASP A 37 -4.16 13.58 3.99
C ASP A 37 -4.16 12.80 5.31
N TYR A 38 -2.96 12.55 5.83
CA TYR A 38 -2.69 11.80 7.05
C TYR A 38 -2.31 12.69 8.23
N ILE A 39 -2.36 14.01 8.05
CA ILE A 39 -1.99 14.94 9.10
C ILE A 39 -3.14 15.90 9.38
N THR A 40 -3.59 15.90 10.63
CA THR A 40 -4.58 16.86 11.12
C THR A 40 -3.87 17.92 11.94
N LYS A 41 -3.95 19.19 11.54
CA LYS A 41 -3.33 20.29 12.30
C LYS A 41 -4.28 21.45 12.54
N LYS A 42 -4.07 22.18 13.65
CA LYS A 42 -4.66 23.52 13.91
C LYS A 42 -6.19 23.53 13.87
N LEU A 43 -6.82 22.45 14.32
CA LEU A 43 -8.27 22.40 14.47
C LEU A 43 -8.64 22.88 15.87
N LYS A 44 -9.70 23.69 15.97
CA LYS A 44 -10.21 24.23 17.24
C LYS A 44 -11.70 24.03 17.34
N ASP A 45 -12.18 23.42 18.41
CA ASP A 45 -13.60 23.20 18.71
C ASP A 45 -14.39 22.48 17.59
N ILE A 46 -13.72 21.65 16.79
CA ILE A 46 -14.34 20.91 15.67
C ILE A 46 -14.09 19.41 15.76
N THR A 47 -15.15 18.64 15.52
CA THR A 47 -15.09 17.19 15.44
C THR A 47 -14.73 16.77 14.02
N VAL A 48 -13.60 16.07 13.88
CA VAL A 48 -13.17 15.48 12.60
C VAL A 48 -12.95 13.97 12.75
N GLY A 49 -13.17 13.25 11.67
CA GLY A 49 -12.95 11.81 11.61
C GLY A 49 -12.60 11.35 10.20
N LYS A 50 -11.94 10.19 10.11
CA LYS A 50 -11.64 9.52 8.85
C LYS A 50 -12.49 8.26 8.74
N LEU A 51 -13.02 8.01 7.56
CA LEU A 51 -13.82 6.81 7.29
C LEU A 51 -12.95 5.54 7.37
N PRO A 52 -13.56 4.37 7.65
CA PRO A 52 -12.89 3.09 7.51
C PRO A 52 -12.25 2.96 6.13
N GLY A 53 -10.99 2.53 6.07
CA GLY A 53 -10.26 2.39 4.81
C GLY A 53 -9.68 3.68 4.23
N LYS A 54 -9.77 4.84 4.91
CA LYS A 54 -9.04 6.05 4.48
C LYS A 54 -7.58 6.03 4.89
N ILE A 55 -7.27 5.42 6.04
CA ILE A 55 -5.89 5.40 6.57
C ILE A 55 -5.09 4.19 6.06
N ASN A 56 -5.73 3.03 5.84
CA ASN A 56 -5.12 1.83 5.25
C ASN A 56 -3.74 1.46 5.81
N GLY A 57 -3.54 1.61 7.13
CA GLY A 57 -2.28 1.27 7.79
C GLY A 57 -1.14 2.27 7.61
N GLN A 58 -1.41 3.45 7.06
CA GLN A 58 -0.43 4.53 7.01
C GLN A 58 -0.32 5.27 8.34
N GLN A 59 0.83 5.91 8.57
CA GLN A 59 1.07 6.73 9.75
C GLN A 59 0.15 7.95 9.74
N TYR A 60 -0.56 8.19 10.84
CA TYR A 60 -1.44 9.34 11.03
C TYR A 60 -0.93 10.23 12.15
N VAL A 61 -0.95 11.55 11.94
CA VAL A 61 -0.40 12.53 12.89
C VAL A 61 -1.46 13.59 13.21
N ILE A 62 -1.58 13.93 14.50
CA ILE A 62 -2.44 15.01 14.99
C ILE A 62 -1.54 16.02 15.71
N GLU A 63 -1.53 17.28 15.26
CA GLU A 63 -0.65 18.32 15.81
C GLU A 63 -1.41 19.63 16.08
N ASN A 64 -1.17 20.27 17.23
CA ASN A 64 -1.72 21.60 17.54
C ASN A 64 -3.25 21.69 17.38
N CYS A 65 -3.99 20.68 17.83
CA CYS A 65 -5.45 20.76 17.93
C CYS A 65 -5.83 21.21 19.35
N GLU A 66 -6.83 22.09 19.46
CA GLU A 66 -7.37 22.63 20.72
C GLU A 66 -8.85 22.25 20.90
#